data_AF-A0A2K4JTD0-F1
#
_entry.id   AF-A0A2K4JTD0-F1
#
_cell.length_a   1.000
_cell.length_b   1.000
_cell.length_c   1.000
_cell.angle_alpha   90.00
_cell.angle_beta   90.00
_cell.angle_gamma   90.00
#
_symmetry.space_group_name_H-M   'P 1'
#
loop_
_entity.id
_entity.type
_entity.pdbx_description
1 polymer ?
#
loop_
_entity_poly.entity_id
_entity_poly.type
_entity_poly.pdbx_seq_one_letter_code
_entity_poly.pdbx_strand_id
1 'polypeptide(L)' 'LMPGQTGPEMVAALQHRHTDMAVLFVTGYAGEAGGEVEFGGHHVLRKPFTLAGLERAIAAALDARSARAAPTAVAAE' A
#
# COMPACT_ATOMS: atom_id res chain seq x y z
N LEU A 1 11.48 2.11 -11.86
CA LEU A 1 10.62 3.12 -12.51
C LEU A 1 9.72 2.38 -13.50
N MET A 2 8.43 2.72 -13.57
CA MET A 2 7.58 2.25 -14.68
C MET A 2 7.68 3.27 -15.83
N PRO A 3 7.80 2.86 -17.10
CA PRO A 3 7.81 3.81 -18.22
C PRO A 3 6.46 4.52 -18.34
N GLY A 4 6.47 5.86 -18.40
CA GLY A 4 5.27 6.67 -18.68
C GLY A 4 4.36 6.99 -17.50
N GLN A 5 4.60 6.41 -16.31
CA GLN A 5 3.83 6.71 -15.09
C GLN A 5 4.61 6.30 -13.83
N THR A 6 4.48 7.05 -12.74
CA THR A 6 5.01 6.64 -11.43
C THR A 6 4.06 5.68 -10.72
N GLY A 7 4.59 4.88 -9.78
CA GLY A 7 3.77 3.97 -8.97
C GLY A 7 2.62 4.69 -8.23
N PRO A 8 2.86 5.81 -7.53
CA PRO A 8 1.81 6.56 -6.86
C PRO A 8 0.72 7.08 -7.82
N GLU A 9 1.08 7.63 -8.98
CA GLU A 9 0.12 8.09 -9.99
C GLU A 9 -0.77 6.94 -10.49
N MET A 10 -0.19 5.76 -10.71
CA MET A 10 -0.93 4.56 -11.11
C MET A 10 -1.97 4.17 -10.04
N VAL A 11 -1.57 4.14 -8.77
CA VAL A 11 -2.46 3.78 -7.66
C VAL A 11 -3.58 4.81 -7.50
N ALA A 12 -3.28 6.10 -7.60
CA ALA A 12 -4.29 7.15 -7.54
C ALA A 12 -5.35 6.97 -8.66
N ALA A 13 -4.94 6.62 -9.87
CA ALA A 13 -5.87 6.33 -10.97
C ALA A 13 -6.71 5.06 -10.73
N LEU A 14 -6.13 4.02 -10.12
CA LEU A 14 -6.84 2.76 -9.82
C LEU A 14 -7.84 2.89 -8.67
N GLN A 15 -7.55 3.70 -7.65
CA GLN A 15 -8.44 3.91 -6.50
C GLN A 15 -9.80 4.52 -6.89
N HIS A 16 -9.86 5.27 -7.98
CA HIS A 16 -11.13 5.79 -8.53
C HIS A 16 -12.07 4.68 -9.01
N ARG A 17 -11.54 3.50 -9.35
CA ARG A 17 -12.29 2.37 -9.91
C ARG A 17 -12.37 1.18 -8.95
N HIS A 18 -11.41 1.08 -8.04
CA HIS A 18 -11.26 -0.02 -7.10
C HIS A 18 -10.89 0.51 -5.72
N THR A 19 -11.88 1.04 -5.00
CA THR A 19 -11.69 1.68 -3.68
C THR A 19 -11.19 0.71 -2.60
N ASP A 20 -11.47 -0.59 -2.74
CA ASP A 20 -11.12 -1.62 -1.74
C ASP A 20 -9.84 -2.41 -2.07
N MET A 21 -9.02 -1.93 -3.01
CA MET A 21 -7.81 -2.66 -3.40
C MET A 21 -6.69 -2.46 -2.37
N ALA A 22 -6.10 -3.56 -1.88
CA ALA A 22 -4.88 -3.49 -1.07
C ALA A 22 -3.69 -3.10 -1.94
N VAL A 23 -2.85 -2.19 -1.45
CA VAL A 23 -1.69 -1.65 -2.18
C VAL A 23 -0.42 -1.85 -1.34
N LEU A 24 0.60 -2.41 -1.97
CA LEU A 24 1.96 -2.54 -1.42
C LEU A 24 2.94 -1.96 -2.43
N PHE A 25 3.64 -0.90 -2.05
CA PHE A 25 4.71 -0.34 -2.88
C PHE A 25 6.01 -1.10 -2.68
N VAL A 26 6.79 -1.24 -3.75
CA VAL A 26 8.10 -1.90 -3.69
C VAL A 26 9.17 -0.98 -4.26
N THR A 27 10.14 -0.57 -3.43
CA THR A 27 11.19 0.38 -3.83
C THR A 27 12.60 -0.18 -3.62
N GLY A 28 13.51 0.08 -4.56
CA GLY A 28 14.94 -0.21 -4.40
C GLY A 28 15.79 1.04 -4.17
N TYR A 29 15.18 2.24 -4.14
CA TYR A 29 15.91 3.48 -3.97
C TYR A 29 16.16 3.71 -2.47
N ALA A 30 17.43 3.60 -2.08
CA ALA A 30 17.87 3.57 -0.70
C ALA A 30 17.85 4.94 0.02
N GLY A 31 17.56 6.05 -0.67
CA GLY A 31 17.85 7.40 -0.15
C GLY A 31 16.72 8.43 -0.16
N GLU A 32 15.66 8.28 -0.95
CA GLU A 32 14.69 9.37 -1.17
C GLU A 32 13.21 8.96 -1.08
N ALA A 33 12.91 7.70 -0.78
CA ALA A 33 11.53 7.26 -0.56
C ALA A 33 11.18 7.45 0.91
N GLY A 34 10.63 8.61 1.27
CA GLY A 34 10.17 8.99 2.60
C GLY A 34 9.00 8.15 3.08
N GLY A 35 9.31 6.94 3.55
CA GLY A 35 8.42 6.08 4.34
C GLY A 35 7.02 5.90 3.74
N GLU A 36 6.05 5.53 4.58
CA GLU A 36 4.66 5.34 4.14
C GLU A 36 3.97 6.68 3.81
N VAL A 37 4.50 7.80 4.29
CA VAL A 37 3.92 9.15 4.10
C VAL A 37 3.98 9.59 2.63
N GLU A 38 5.09 9.38 1.93
CA GLU A 38 5.18 9.68 0.48
C GLU A 38 4.31 8.76 -0.38
N PHE A 39 3.92 7.60 0.14
CA PHE A 39 3.06 6.64 -0.55
C PHE A 39 1.61 6.69 -0.05
N GLY A 40 1.16 7.85 0.47
CA GLY A 40 -0.25 8.05 0.85
C GLY A 40 -0.71 7.17 2.01
N GLY A 41 0.20 6.78 2.89
CA GLY A 41 -0.06 5.87 4.01
C GLY A 41 -0.15 4.39 3.61
N HIS A 42 0.25 4.03 2.39
CA HIS A 42 0.36 2.64 1.96
C HIS A 42 1.69 2.03 2.41
N HIS A 43 1.68 0.72 2.67
CA HIS A 43 2.88 -0.01 3.04
C HIS A 43 3.92 0.00 1.93
N VAL A 44 5.18 0.02 2.34
CA VAL A 44 6.34 0.07 1.45
C VAL A 44 7.31 -1.07 1.80
N LEU A 45 7.62 -1.91 0.82
CA LEU A 45 8.62 -2.97 0.92
C LEU A 45 9.91 -2.54 0.20
N ARG A 46 11.00 -2.47 0.95
CA ARG A 46 12.32 -2.10 0.42
C ARG A 46 13.06 -3.31 -0.18
N LYS A 47 13.67 -3.13 -1.35
CA LYS A 47 14.61 -4.09 -1.95
C LYS A 47 16.02 -3.91 -1.37
N PRO A 48 16.79 -5.00 -1.19
CA PRO A 48 16.36 -6.39 -1.36
C PRO A 48 15.48 -6.84 -0.19
N PHE A 49 14.57 -7.77 -0.47
CA PHE A 49 13.72 -8.41 0.54
C PHE A 49 13.75 -9.93 0.38
N THR A 50 13.43 -10.63 1.47
CA THR A 50 13.27 -12.08 1.47
C THR A 50 11.82 -12.47 1.12
N LEU A 51 11.59 -13.73 0.78
CA LEU A 51 10.24 -14.26 0.58
C LEU A 51 9.37 -14.07 1.84
N ALA A 52 9.93 -14.37 3.01
CA ALA A 52 9.24 -14.18 4.28
C ALA A 52 9.01 -12.69 4.62
N GLY A 53 9.83 -11.78 4.08
CA GLY A 53 9.60 -10.34 4.18
C GLY A 53 8.44 -9.88 3.29
N LEU A 54 8.38 -10.41 2.06
CA LEU A 54 7.26 -10.15 1.15
C LEU A 54 5.93 -10.68 1.71
N GLU A 55 5.92 -11.90 2.26
CA GLU A 55 4.74 -12.51 2.88
C GLU A 55 4.16 -11.61 3.99
N ARG A 56 5.01 -11.15 4.91
CA ARG A 56 4.61 -10.25 6.00
C ARG A 56 4.06 -8.92 5.48
N ALA A 57 4.69 -8.34 4.46
CA ALA A 57 4.24 -7.08 3.87
C ALA A 57 2.89 -7.22 3.17
N ILE A 58 2.63 -8.35 2.51
CA ILE A 58 1.33 -8.64 1.89
C ILE A 58 0.26 -8.80 2.98
N ALA A 59 0.53 -9.56 4.04
CA ALA A 59 -0.40 -9.74 5.15
C ALA A 59 -0.79 -8.38 5.76
N ALA A 60 0.20 -7.53 6.07
CA ALA A 60 -0.04 -6.19 6.60
C ALA A 60 -0.94 -5.33 5.68
N ALA A 61 -0.70 -5.36 4.37
CA ALA A 61 -1.52 -4.61 3.41
C ALA A 61 -2.97 -5.11 3.32
N LEU A 62 -3.20 -6.41 3.47
CA LEU A 62 -4.54 -6.99 3.50
C LEU A 62 -5.26 -6.68 4.81
N ASP A 63 -4.54 -6.68 5.93
CA ASP A 63 -5.09 -6.34 7.25
C ASP A 63 -5.48 -4.86 7.31
N ALA A 64 -4.60 -3.96 6.85
CA ALA A 64 -4.87 -2.52 6.78
C ALA A 64 -6.08 -2.20 5.88
N ARG A 65 -6.23 -2.91 4.76
CA ARG A 65 -7.44 -2.82 3.93
C ARG A 65 -8.68 -3.26 4.71
N SER A 66 -8.62 -4.41 5.39
CA SER A 66 -9.77 -4.97 6.12
C SER A 66 -10.22 -4.04 7.26
N ALA A 67 -9.27 -3.39 7.94
CA ALA A 67 -9.56 -2.37 8.95
C ALA A 67 -10.23 -1.12 8.36
N ARG A 68 -9.89 -0.73 7.12
CA ARG A 68 -10.51 0.39 6.39
C ARG A 68 -11.92 0.03 5.88
N ALA A 69 -12.13 -1.21 5.47
CA ALA A 69 -13.38 -1.71 4.91
C ALA A 69 -14.44 -2.01 5.98
N ALA A 70 -14.05 -2.17 7.25
CA ALA A 70 -15.00 -2.31 8.36
C ALA A 70 -15.79 -1.01 8.53
N PRO A 71 -17.10 -0.99 8.21
CA PRO A 71 -17.94 0.15 8.52
C PRO A 71 -18.23 0.15 10.02
N THR A 72 -18.15 1.33 10.61
CA THR A 72 -18.82 1.80 11.83
C THR A 72 -19.92 0.87 12.38
N ALA A 73 -19.55 -0.20 13.08
CA ALA A 73 -20.47 -1.01 13.89
C ALA A 73 -20.36 -0.55 15.35
N VAL A 74 -20.52 0.76 15.60
CA VAL A 74 -20.63 1.32 16.95
C VAL A 74 -21.54 2.56 16.90
N ALA A 75 -22.84 2.36 16.63
CA ALA A 75 -23.89 3.36 16.91
C ALA A 75 -25.28 2.71 16.75
N ALA A 76 -25.68 1.87 17.71
CA ALA A 76 -27.07 1.58 18.06
C ALA A 76 -27.12 0.58 19.24
N GLU A 77 -26.97 1.08 20.46
CA GLU A 77 -27.79 0.69 21.62
C GLU A 77 -28.05 1.94 22.46
#